data_AF-A0A7H8NJD1-F1
#
_entry.id   AF-A0A7H8NJD1-F1
#
_cell.length_a   1.000
_cell.length_b   1.000
_cell.length_c   1.000
_cell.angle_alpha   90.00
_cell.angle_beta   90.00
_cell.angle_gamma   90.00
#
_symmetry.space_group_name_H-M   'P 1'
#
loop_
_entity.id
_entity.type
_entity.pdbx_description
1 polymer ?
#
loop_
_entity_poly.entity_id
_entity_poly.type
_entity_poly.pdbx_seq_one_letter_code
_entity_poly.pdbx_strand_id
1 'polypeptide(L)'
;MEIASGRAERLAAQLASMLPGAAVVQVRIQGPRTLWPHLGLTVLNSGGRTLRVPRAKALTIARWMIRSFPHAGWAASGGRAFDLRTAELRGLEA
;
A
#
# COMPACT_ATOMS: atom_id res chain seq x y z
N MET A 1 -20.59 -3.66 -12.19
CA MET A 1 -19.51 -4.43 -11.52
C MET A 1 -19.00 -3.58 -10.36
N GLU A 2 -19.68 -3.64 -9.21
CA GLU A 2 -19.60 -2.62 -8.13
C GLU A 2 -19.27 -3.26 -6.76
N ILE A 3 -18.66 -4.46 -6.78
CA ILE A 3 -18.27 -5.17 -5.55
C ILE A 3 -16.84 -4.74 -5.10
N ALA A 4 -16.08 -4.11 -5.99
CA ALA A 4 -14.70 -3.69 -5.72
C ALA A 4 -14.61 -2.46 -4.79
N SER A 5 -15.53 -1.49 -4.88
CA SER A 5 -15.44 -0.24 -4.10
C SER A 5 -15.59 -0.53 -2.60
N GLY A 6 -16.61 -1.29 -2.20
CA GLY A 6 -16.85 -1.59 -0.79
C GLY A 6 -15.72 -2.38 -0.11
N ARG A 7 -14.97 -3.22 -0.84
CA ARG A 7 -13.80 -3.91 -0.27
C ARG A 7 -12.61 -2.96 -0.09
N ALA A 8 -12.37 -2.07 -1.06
CA ALA A 8 -11.31 -1.08 -0.97
C ALA A 8 -11.59 -0.06 0.14
N GLU A 9 -12.83 0.41 0.27
CA GLU A 9 -13.27 1.32 1.33
C GLU A 9 -13.09 0.70 2.72
N ARG A 10 -13.50 -0.56 2.90
CA ARG A 10 -13.29 -1.28 4.16
C ARG A 10 -11.80 -1.40 4.49
N LEU A 11 -10.98 -1.71 3.51
CA LEU A 11 -9.53 -1.78 3.70
C LEU A 11 -8.96 -0.39 4.07
N ALA A 12 -9.41 0.67 3.42
CA ALA A 12 -9.00 2.03 3.72
C ALA A 12 -9.34 2.41 5.17
N ALA A 13 -10.56 2.12 5.62
CA ALA A 13 -10.99 2.34 7.00
C ALA A 13 -10.14 1.55 8.02
N GLN A 14 -9.87 0.27 7.74
CA GLN A 14 -9.03 -0.57 8.58
C GLN A 14 -7.59 -0.03 8.67
N LEU A 15 -7.00 0.36 7.54
CA LEU A 15 -5.65 0.92 7.49
C LEU A 15 -5.56 2.28 8.19
N ALA A 16 -6.57 3.15 8.03
CA ALA A 16 -6.63 4.44 8.73
C ALA A 16 -6.70 4.26 10.25
N SER A 17 -7.45 3.27 10.73
CA SER A 17 -7.47 2.89 12.15
C SER A 17 -6.12 2.35 12.64
N MET A 18 -5.47 1.50 11.84
CA MET A 18 -4.16 0.95 12.19
C MET A 18 -3.00 1.94 12.09
N LEU A 19 -3.11 2.97 11.24
CA LEU A 19 -2.08 3.96 10.96
C LEU A 19 -2.64 5.37 11.17
N PRO A 20 -2.80 5.82 12.43
CA PRO A 20 -3.32 7.15 12.72
C PRO A 20 -2.51 8.25 12.00
N GLY A 21 -3.20 9.13 11.30
CA GLY A 21 -2.60 10.23 10.53
C GLY A 21 -2.08 9.85 9.15
N ALA A 22 -2.19 8.59 8.72
CA ALA A 22 -1.84 8.18 7.37
C ALA A 22 -2.89 8.67 6.36
N ALA A 23 -2.42 9.20 5.24
CA ALA A 23 -3.23 9.55 4.08
C ALA A 23 -2.96 8.62 2.89
N VAL A 24 -1.70 8.21 2.70
CA VAL A 24 -1.29 7.37 1.57
C VAL A 24 -0.40 6.23 2.07
N VAL A 25 -0.65 5.03 1.56
CA VAL A 25 0.19 3.85 1.79
C VAL A 25 0.79 3.40 0.47
N GLN A 26 2.11 3.38 0.39
CA GLN A 26 2.85 2.97 -0.79
C GLN A 26 3.50 1.61 -0.53
N VAL A 27 3.26 0.65 -1.43
CA VAL A 27 3.91 -0.66 -1.39
C VAL A 27 4.76 -0.82 -2.63
N ARG A 28 6.03 -1.18 -2.43
CA ARG A 28 7.00 -1.43 -3.49
C ARG A 28 7.52 -2.86 -3.39
N ILE A 29 7.61 -3.53 -4.53
CA ILE A 29 8.32 -4.81 -4.66
C ILE A 29 9.55 -4.52 -5.52
N GLN A 30 10.74 -4.56 -4.92
CA GLN A 30 11.99 -4.39 -5.67
C GLN A 30 12.38 -5.72 -6.35
N GLY A 31 12.58 -5.66 -7.67
CA GLY A 31 12.97 -6.79 -8.55
C GLY A 31 14.44 -7.23 -8.42
N PRO A 32 14.92 -8.17 -9.26
CA PRO A 32 15.64 -9.39 -8.89
C PRO A 32 17.15 -9.23 -8.65
N ARG A 33 17.62 -8.05 -8.24
CA ARG A 33 19.04 -7.87 -7.85
C ARG A 33 19.41 -8.66 -6.59
N THR A 34 18.42 -9.24 -5.94
CA THR A 34 18.51 -10.15 -4.78
C THR A 34 17.64 -11.36 -5.03
N LEU A 35 18.08 -12.54 -4.56
CA LEU A 35 17.41 -13.85 -4.71
C LEU A 35 15.94 -13.86 -4.26
N TRP A 36 15.52 -12.89 -3.46
CA TRP A 36 14.14 -12.70 -3.03
C TRP A 36 13.71 -11.24 -3.22
N PRO A 37 12.50 -10.98 -3.74
CA PRO A 37 12.00 -9.63 -3.89
C PRO A 37 11.86 -8.95 -2.52
N HIS A 38 12.45 -7.77 -2.38
CA HIS A 38 12.34 -6.98 -1.15
C HIS A 38 11.04 -6.18 -1.15
N LEU A 39 10.22 -6.45 -0.14
CA LEU A 39 8.95 -5.76 0.09
C LEU A 39 9.17 -4.53 0.96
N GLY A 40 8.81 -3.37 0.43
CA GLY A 40 8.87 -2.08 1.11
C GLY A 40 7.46 -1.50 1.33
N LEU A 41 7.29 -0.81 2.46
CA LEU A 41 6.12 0.01 2.76
C LEU A 41 6.58 1.42 3.13
N THR A 42 6.00 2.43 2.50
CA THR A 42 6.11 3.83 2.91
C THR A 42 4.72 4.35 3.24
N VAL A 43 4.57 4.99 4.39
CA VAL A 43 3.30 5.59 4.80
C VAL A 43 3.49 7.09 4.86
N LEU A 44 2.63 7.84 4.20
CA LEU A 44 2.66 9.30 4.15
C LEU A 44 1.44 9.86 4.87
N ASN A 45 1.62 10.95 5.61
CA ASN A 45 0.51 11.73 6.13
C ASN A 45 -0.08 12.67 5.05
N SER A 46 -1.10 13.44 5.41
CA SER A 46 -1.75 14.41 4.50
C SER A 46 -0.81 15.50 3.99
N GLY A 47 0.25 15.82 4.73
CA GLY A 47 1.29 16.77 4.32
C GLY A 47 2.45 16.13 3.56
N GLY A 48 2.34 14.87 3.13
CA GLY A 48 3.37 14.15 2.37
C GLY A 48 4.59 13.72 3.20
N ARG A 49 4.56 13.85 4.53
CA ARG A 49 5.67 13.42 5.40
C ARG A 49 5.55 11.93 5.71
N THR A 50 6.69 11.23 5.70
CA THR A 50 6.75 9.82 6.06
C THR A 50 6.47 9.60 7.53
N LEU A 51 5.53 8.70 7.82
CA LEU A 51 5.25 8.19 9.16
C LEU A 51 6.12 6.97 9.46
N ARG A 52 6.69 6.94 10.66
CA ARG A 52 7.49 5.79 11.10
C ARG A 52 6.56 4.61 11.40
N VAL A 53 6.76 3.51 10.69
CA VAL A 53 6.05 2.25 10.92
C VAL A 53 7.06 1.16 11.27
N PRO A 54 6.88 0.42 12.39
CA PRO A 54 7.75 -0.71 12.71
C PRO A 54 7.80 -1.72 11.57
N ARG A 55 8.99 -2.27 11.28
CA ARG A 55 9.23 -3.13 10.11
C ARG A 55 8.27 -4.33 10.03
N ALA A 56 7.98 -4.99 11.15
CA ALA A 56 7.05 -6.12 11.18
C ALA A 56 5.63 -5.70 10.75
N LYS A 57 5.12 -4.59 11.28
CA LYS A 57 3.82 -4.02 10.91
C LYS A 57 3.79 -3.60 9.45
N ALA A 58 4.88 -2.99 8.97
CA ALA A 58 5.03 -2.60 7.59
C ALA A 58 4.92 -3.78 6.62
N LEU A 59 5.61 -4.89 6.91
CA LEU A 59 5.56 -6.10 6.10
C LEU A 59 4.18 -6.78 6.14
N THR A 60 3.53 -6.80 7.30
CA THR A 60 2.16 -7.33 7.43
C THR A 60 1.18 -6.56 6.56
N ILE A 61 1.19 -5.23 6.64
CA ILE A 61 0.30 -4.37 5.85
C ILE A 61 0.58 -4.52 4.36
N ALA A 62 1.86 -4.51 3.95
CA ALA A 62 2.22 -4.66 2.54
C ALA A 62 1.73 -6.00 1.96
N ARG A 63 1.88 -7.10 2.71
CA ARG A 63 1.37 -8.43 2.29
C ARG A 63 -0.15 -8.46 2.23
N TRP A 64 -0.85 -7.81 3.16
CA TRP A 64 -2.31 -7.70 3.11
C TRP A 64 -2.77 -6.95 1.86
N MET A 65 -2.17 -5.79 1.57
CA MET A 65 -2.49 -5.03 0.36
C MET A 65 -2.27 -5.84 -0.92
N ILE A 66 -1.15 -6.58 -1.03
CA ILE A 66 -0.89 -7.42 -2.19
C ILE A 66 -1.99 -8.48 -2.38
N ARG A 67 -2.43 -9.11 -1.28
CA ARG A 67 -3.51 -10.11 -1.32
C ARG A 67 -4.89 -9.49 -1.58
N SER A 68 -5.13 -8.26 -1.13
CA SER A 68 -6.40 -7.55 -1.35
C SER A 68 -6.55 -7.06 -2.79
N PHE A 69 -5.45 -6.80 -3.49
CA PHE A 69 -5.43 -6.38 -4.89
C PHE A 69 -4.51 -7.28 -5.75
N PRO A 70 -4.88 -8.55 -5.96
CA PRO A 70 -4.00 -9.50 -6.66
C PRO A 70 -3.73 -9.10 -8.12
N HIS A 71 -4.64 -8.34 -8.74
CA HIS A 71 -4.55 -7.92 -10.14
C HIS A 71 -3.79 -6.60 -10.35
N ALA A 72 -3.25 -5.98 -9.30
CA ALA A 72 -2.64 -4.65 -9.39
C ALA A 72 -1.26 -4.63 -10.07
N GLY A 73 -0.71 -5.78 -10.48
CA GLY A 73 0.57 -5.85 -11.17
C GLY A 73 1.73 -5.29 -10.33
N TRP A 74 1.83 -5.69 -9.05
CA TRP A 74 2.76 -5.13 -8.06
C TRP A 74 4.25 -5.15 -8.44
N ALA A 75 4.64 -6.05 -9.33
CA ALA A 75 6.01 -6.17 -9.84
C ALA A 75 6.27 -5.26 -11.06
N ALA A 76 5.22 -4.77 -11.72
CA ALA A 76 5.32 -3.81 -12.80
C ALA A 76 5.29 -2.39 -12.21
N SER A 77 6.18 -1.51 -12.68
CA SER A 77 6.10 -0.06 -12.44
C SER A 77 6.26 0.38 -10.98
N GLY A 78 7.43 0.16 -10.37
CA GLY A 78 7.88 0.91 -9.19
C GLY A 78 7.11 0.70 -7.87
N GLY A 79 5.96 0.01 -7.89
CA GLY A 79 5.04 -0.24 -6.79
C GLY A 79 3.68 0.46 -6.99
N ARG A 80 2.81 0.42 -5.97
CA ARG A 80 1.50 1.10 -5.98
C ARG A 80 1.30 1.97 -4.75
N ALA A 81 0.58 3.08 -4.94
CA ALA A 81 0.08 3.94 -3.88
C ALA A 81 -1.42 3.68 -3.67
N PHE A 82 -1.83 3.57 -2.42
CA PHE A 82 -3.23 3.47 -2.03
C PHE A 82 -3.60 4.70 -1.20
N ASP A 83 -4.53 5.50 -1.70
CA ASP A 83 -5.04 6.66 -0.97
C ASP A 83 -6.16 6.21 -0.02
N LEU A 84 -5.95 6.43 1.28
CA LEU A 84 -6.89 5.99 2.31
C LEU A 84 -8.16 6.86 2.36
N ARG A 85 -8.16 8.03 1.72
CA ARG A 85 -9.29 8.96 1.69
C ARG A 85 -10.26 8.65 0.56
N THR A 86 -9.73 8.16 -0.56
CA THR A 86 -10.54 7.84 -1.75
C THR A 86 -10.67 6.33 -1.98
N ALA A 87 -9.93 5.51 -1.23
CA ALA A 87 -9.84 4.07 -1.43
C ALA A 87 -9.38 3.67 -2.84
N GLU A 88 -8.57 4.51 -3.48
CA GLU A 88 -8.06 4.27 -4.83
C GLU A 88 -6.62 3.75 -4.81
N LEU A 89 -6.36 2.77 -5.67
CA LEU A 89 -5.03 2.22 -5.91
C LEU A 89 -4.48 2.78 -7.23
N ARG A 90 -3.30 3.40 -7.18
CA ARG A 90 -2.63 4.06 -8.30
C ARG A 90 -1.20 3.55 -8.48
N GLY A 91 -0.66 3.65 -9.68
CA GLY A 91 0.77 3.40 -9.95
C GLY A 91 1.66 4.35 -9.15
N LEU A 92 2.81 3.86 -8.67
CA LEU A 92 3.91 4.76 -8.34
C LEU A 92 4.65 5.02 -9.65
N GLU A 93 4.36 6.16 -10.29
CA GLU A 93 5.22 6.68 -11.36
C GLU A 93 6.66 6.74 -10.81
N ALA A 94 7.61 6.17 -11.56
CA ALA A 94 9.01 6.06 -11.17
C ALA A 94 9.76 7.35 -11.48
#